data_AF-A0A0P9B5H9-F1
#
_entry.id   AF-A0A0P9B5H9-F1
#
_cell.length_a   1.000
_cell.length_b   1.000
_cell.length_c   1.000
_cell.angle_alpha   90.00
_cell.angle_beta   90.00
_cell.angle_gamma   90.00
#
_symmetry.space_group_name_H-M   'P 1'
#
loop_
_entity.id
_entity.type
_entity.pdbx_description
1 polymer ?
#
loop_
_entity_poly.entity_id
_entity_poly.type
_entity_poly.pdbx_seq_one_letter_code
_entity_poly.pdbx_strand_id
1 'polypeptide(L)'
;DLEGEAEALRADLAVATGELKPKKIIKRLKIVEAFLESGNRPEWMIMTVIPVIPPELRPLVPLDGGRFATSDLNDLYRRVINRNNRLKRLIDLRAPDIIVRNEKRMLQESVDALFDNGRRGRVITGANKRPLKSLSDMLKGKQGRFRQNLLGKRVDFSGRSVIVTGPELKLHQCGLPKKMALELFKPFIYSRLEAKGLSSTVKQAKKLVEKERPEVWDILDEVIREHPVMLNRAPTLHRLGIQAFEPVLIEGKAIQLHPLVCSAFNADFDGDQMAVHIPLSLEAQLEARVLMMSTNNVLSPSNGAPVIVPSQDMILGLYYVTMARVGMKGEGMMFANVEEVQHALDAGVVHLHSKVIGRVRQYDEEGNEVMKRFETTPGRMLLGSLLPKNVKAPFDLVNRLLRKTEVQQVIDTVYRYCGQKESVIFCDQIMTMGFTESFKAGISFGKDDILIPDNKWTIVNAVRDQVKEFEQQYMDGLITQGEKYNKVVDAWSKCSDDVAEAMMGAMSADHIGDDGAEMEPNSVYMMAHSGARGSP
;
A
#
# COMPACT_ATOMS: atom_id res chain seq x y z
N ASP A 1 49.20 -3.93 -33.24
CA ASP A 1 48.47 -4.25 -34.47
C ASP A 1 47.29 -5.12 -34.09
N LEU A 2 46.06 -4.61 -34.18
CA LEU A 2 44.86 -5.34 -33.78
C LEU A 2 44.42 -6.34 -34.85
N GLU A 3 44.70 -6.07 -36.13
CA GLU A 3 44.33 -6.92 -37.26
C GLU A 3 45.22 -8.16 -37.28
N GLY A 4 46.55 -7.98 -37.17
CA GLY A 4 47.49 -9.10 -37.06
C GLY A 4 47.24 -9.98 -35.83
N GLU A 5 46.85 -9.39 -34.70
CA GLU A 5 46.48 -10.15 -33.49
C GLU A 5 45.16 -10.91 -33.67
N ALA A 6 44.18 -10.35 -34.39
CA ALA A 6 42.92 -11.05 -34.68
C ALA A 6 43.13 -12.26 -35.58
N GLU A 7 43.97 -12.13 -36.62
CA GLU A 7 44.34 -13.24 -37.50
C GLU A 7 45.10 -14.34 -36.76
N ALA A 8 46.07 -13.96 -35.93
CA ALA A 8 46.80 -14.91 -35.07
C ALA A 8 45.85 -15.64 -34.11
N LEU A 9 44.93 -14.94 -33.46
CA LEU A 9 43.96 -15.54 -32.53
C LEU A 9 42.97 -16.47 -33.25
N ARG A 10 42.61 -16.20 -34.51
CA ARG A 10 41.77 -17.09 -35.34
C ARG A 10 42.53 -18.36 -35.73
N ALA A 11 43.81 -18.23 -36.11
CA ALA A 11 44.67 -19.38 -36.39
C ALA A 11 44.88 -20.25 -35.13
N ASP A 12 45.16 -19.63 -33.99
CA ASP A 12 45.32 -20.32 -32.70
C ASP A 12 44.03 -21.02 -32.27
N LEU A 13 42.86 -20.43 -32.55
CA LEU A 13 41.57 -21.05 -32.26
C LEU A 13 41.35 -22.34 -33.07
N ALA A 14 41.81 -22.39 -34.32
CA ALA A 14 41.69 -23.56 -35.19
C ALA A 14 42.58 -24.74 -34.74
N VAL A 15 43.70 -24.44 -34.07
CA VAL A 15 44.68 -25.45 -33.58
C VAL A 15 44.45 -25.82 -32.10
N ALA A 16 43.74 -24.98 -31.34
CA ALA A 16 43.57 -25.15 -29.90
C ALA A 16 42.75 -26.40 -29.54
N THR A 17 43.41 -27.36 -28.89
CA THR A 17 42.80 -28.55 -28.30
C THR A 17 42.56 -28.39 -26.79
N GLY A 18 41.47 -28.96 -26.28
CA GLY A 18 41.02 -28.88 -24.86
C GLY A 18 39.95 -27.79 -24.61
N GLU A 19 39.36 -27.72 -23.41
CA GLU A 19 38.25 -26.78 -23.15
C GLU A 19 38.68 -25.35 -22.73
N LEU A 20 39.79 -25.21 -21.99
CA LEU A 20 40.17 -23.94 -21.35
C LEU A 20 40.87 -22.96 -22.30
N LYS A 21 41.71 -23.46 -23.20
CA LYS A 21 42.45 -22.66 -24.19
C LYS A 21 41.53 -21.96 -25.19
N PRO A 22 40.60 -22.65 -25.89
CA PRO A 22 39.69 -21.99 -26.83
C PRO A 22 38.76 -20.98 -26.12
N LYS A 23 38.28 -21.28 -24.90
CA LYS A 23 37.48 -20.31 -24.11
C LYS A 23 38.24 -19.00 -23.83
N LYS A 24 39.55 -19.05 -23.55
CA LYS A 24 40.37 -17.84 -23.36
C LYS A 24 40.60 -17.08 -24.67
N ILE A 25 40.89 -17.80 -25.76
CA ILE A 25 41.09 -17.22 -27.09
C ILE A 25 39.82 -16.52 -27.56
N ILE A 26 38.66 -17.17 -27.45
CA ILE A 26 37.35 -16.60 -27.83
C ILE A 26 37.07 -15.30 -27.05
N LYS A 27 37.32 -15.28 -25.74
CA LYS A 27 37.15 -14.05 -24.93
C LYS A 27 38.05 -12.91 -25.40
N ARG A 28 39.31 -13.21 -25.76
CA ARG A 28 40.27 -12.21 -26.24
C ARG A 28 39.93 -11.73 -27.64
N LEU A 29 39.62 -12.66 -28.55
CA LEU A 29 39.19 -12.36 -29.92
C LEU A 29 37.96 -11.45 -29.92
N LYS A 30 36.96 -11.74 -29.08
CA LYS A 30 35.76 -10.89 -28.92
C LYS A 30 36.09 -9.45 -28.52
N ILE A 31 37.10 -9.23 -27.67
CA ILE A 31 37.53 -7.89 -27.28
C ILE A 31 38.26 -7.21 -28.45
N VAL A 32 39.14 -7.91 -29.14
CA VAL A 32 39.89 -7.37 -30.30
C VAL A 32 38.94 -6.99 -31.43
N GLU A 33 37.98 -7.86 -31.76
CA GLU A 33 36.94 -7.58 -32.76
C GLU A 33 36.08 -6.37 -32.36
N ALA A 34 35.69 -6.25 -31.09
CA ALA A 34 34.95 -5.07 -30.61
C ALA A 34 35.76 -3.75 -30.73
N PHE A 35 37.09 -3.79 -30.56
CA PHE A 35 37.94 -2.63 -30.81
C PHE A 35 38.05 -2.28 -32.30
N LEU A 36 38.18 -3.30 -33.16
CA LEU A 36 38.20 -3.13 -34.62
C LEU A 36 36.87 -2.54 -35.13
N GLU A 37 35.74 -3.08 -34.70
CA GLU A 37 34.40 -2.61 -35.08
C GLU A 37 34.11 -1.19 -34.58
N SER A 38 34.52 -0.86 -33.35
CA SER A 38 34.25 0.46 -32.77
C SER A 38 35.19 1.57 -33.24
N GLY A 39 36.29 1.23 -33.92
CA GLY A 39 37.32 2.18 -34.36
C GLY A 39 38.09 2.84 -33.21
N ASN A 40 37.86 2.41 -31.97
CA ASN A 40 38.53 2.95 -30.79
C ASN A 40 39.97 2.47 -30.73
N ARG A 41 40.89 3.36 -30.38
CA ARG A 41 42.30 2.98 -30.22
C ARG A 41 42.58 2.47 -28.80
N PRO A 42 43.25 1.32 -28.61
CA PRO A 42 43.53 0.78 -27.27
C PRO A 42 44.31 1.73 -26.36
N GLU A 43 45.19 2.58 -26.92
CA GLU A 43 45.96 3.56 -26.15
C GLU A 43 45.08 4.61 -25.44
N TRP A 44 43.82 4.81 -25.87
CA TRP A 44 42.89 5.73 -25.21
C TRP A 44 42.49 5.30 -23.80
N MET A 45 42.72 4.04 -23.43
CA MET A 45 42.56 3.58 -22.04
C MET A 45 43.56 4.23 -21.08
N ILE A 46 44.67 4.77 -21.59
CA ILE A 46 45.68 5.50 -20.81
C ILE A 46 45.42 7.00 -21.00
N MET A 47 44.73 7.60 -20.03
CA MET A 47 44.36 9.02 -20.09
C MET A 47 45.59 9.92 -19.98
N THR A 48 45.81 10.75 -21.00
CA THR A 48 46.83 11.82 -21.00
C THR A 48 46.28 13.15 -20.50
N VAL A 49 44.96 13.36 -20.63
CA VAL A 49 44.24 14.57 -20.22
C VAL A 49 43.00 14.16 -19.44
N ILE A 50 42.74 14.83 -18.31
CA ILE A 50 41.57 14.56 -17.46
C ILE A 50 40.63 15.78 -17.51
N PRO A 51 39.36 15.60 -17.91
CA PRO A 51 38.38 16.68 -17.91
C PRO A 51 37.97 17.06 -16.48
N VAL A 52 37.65 18.33 -16.28
CA VAL A 52 37.18 18.87 -15.00
C VAL A 52 35.69 19.19 -15.10
N ILE A 53 34.90 18.71 -14.14
CA ILE A 53 33.46 18.97 -14.08
C ILE A 53 33.18 20.48 -13.90
N PRO A 54 32.13 21.03 -14.54
CA PRO A 54 31.71 22.42 -14.35
C PRO A 54 31.55 22.82 -12.89
N PRO A 55 31.96 24.05 -12.47
CA PRO A 55 31.87 24.50 -11.08
C PRO A 55 30.48 24.40 -10.45
N GLU A 56 29.41 24.59 -11.22
CA GLU A 56 28.02 24.52 -10.74
C GLU A 56 27.64 23.13 -10.21
N LEU A 57 28.24 22.06 -10.75
CA LEU A 57 28.01 20.69 -10.29
C LEU A 57 28.89 20.31 -9.08
N ARG A 58 29.82 21.19 -8.70
CA ARG A 58 30.70 21.06 -7.54
C ARG A 58 30.76 22.39 -6.75
N PRO A 59 29.61 22.91 -6.29
CA PRO A 59 29.51 24.27 -5.79
C PRO A 59 30.29 24.46 -4.49
N LEU A 60 30.66 25.71 -4.25
CA LEU A 60 31.22 26.20 -3.00
C LEU A 60 30.19 27.20 -2.46
N VAL A 61 29.37 26.74 -1.50
CA VAL A 61 28.23 27.50 -1.00
C VAL A 61 28.62 28.17 0.31
N PRO A 62 28.51 29.51 0.44
CA PRO A 62 28.70 30.17 1.72
C PRO A 62 27.59 29.75 2.67
N LEU A 63 27.96 29.41 3.90
CA LEU A 63 27.05 29.15 5.02
C LEU A 63 27.09 30.33 5.98
N ASP A 64 26.04 30.45 6.80
CA ASP A 64 25.98 31.44 7.87
C ASP A 64 27.20 31.31 8.81
N GLY A 65 27.76 32.44 9.22
CA GLY A 65 28.97 32.49 10.05
C GLY A 65 30.30 32.40 9.29
N GLY A 66 30.32 32.73 7.99
CA GLY A 66 31.54 32.85 7.19
C GLY A 66 32.22 31.51 6.84
N ARG A 67 31.51 30.39 7.06
CA ARG A 67 31.98 29.05 6.67
C ARG A 67 31.60 28.76 5.23
N PHE A 68 32.32 27.84 4.58
CA PHE A 68 32.00 27.39 3.24
C PHE A 68 31.73 25.89 3.21
N ALA A 69 30.63 25.49 2.57
CA ALA A 69 30.37 24.11 2.22
C ALA A 69 31.01 23.80 0.87
N THR A 70 31.94 22.84 0.85
CA THR A 70 32.66 22.41 -0.35
C THR A 70 32.25 20.99 -0.74
N SER A 71 32.08 20.74 -2.03
CA SER A 71 31.94 19.37 -2.56
C SER A 71 33.22 18.55 -2.37
N ASP A 72 33.08 17.27 -1.98
CA ASP A 72 34.19 16.30 -1.86
C ASP A 72 35.04 16.21 -3.14
N LEU A 73 34.43 16.41 -4.33
CA LEU A 73 35.13 16.42 -5.61
C LEU A 73 36.18 17.53 -5.71
N ASN A 74 35.93 18.70 -5.11
CA ASN A 74 36.87 19.82 -5.14
C ASN A 74 38.18 19.45 -4.42
N ASP A 75 38.10 18.67 -3.34
CA ASP A 75 39.27 18.19 -2.62
C ASP A 75 40.08 17.17 -3.44
N LEU A 76 39.38 16.26 -4.13
CA LEU A 76 40.01 15.28 -5.02
C LEU A 76 40.69 15.97 -6.22
N TYR A 77 40.02 16.91 -6.87
CA TYR A 77 40.61 17.70 -7.96
C TYR A 77 41.83 18.50 -7.49
N ARG A 78 41.73 19.17 -6.34
CA ARG A 78 42.84 19.93 -5.76
C ARG A 78 44.08 19.05 -5.52
N ARG A 79 43.90 17.81 -5.05
CA ARG A 79 45.01 16.86 -4.89
C ARG A 79 45.66 16.50 -6.22
N VAL A 80 44.87 16.15 -7.24
CA VAL A 80 45.38 15.81 -8.57
C VAL A 80 46.18 16.98 -9.18
N ILE A 81 45.64 18.20 -9.12
CA ILE A 81 46.30 19.40 -9.66
C ILE A 81 47.63 19.67 -8.93
N ASN A 82 47.63 19.61 -7.60
CA ASN A 82 48.83 19.87 -6.80
C ASN A 82 49.92 18.82 -7.07
N ARG A 83 49.55 17.54 -7.21
CA ARG A 83 50.48 16.45 -7.55
C ARG A 83 51.04 16.60 -8.96
N ASN A 84 50.20 16.95 -9.93
CA ASN A 84 50.62 17.17 -11.31
C ASN A 84 51.61 18.35 -11.42
N ASN A 85 51.30 19.47 -10.77
CA ASN A 85 52.19 20.64 -10.73
C ASN A 85 53.53 20.33 -10.04
N ARG A 86 53.51 19.53 -8.97
CA ARG A 86 54.72 19.09 -8.28
C ARG A 86 55.57 18.17 -9.16
N LEU A 87 54.96 17.19 -9.83
CA LEU A 87 55.65 16.30 -10.75
C LEU A 87 56.31 17.09 -11.89
N LYS A 88 55.60 18.06 -12.47
CA LYS A 88 56.15 18.94 -13.51
C LYS A 88 57.42 19.67 -13.03
N ARG A 89 57.35 20.32 -11.86
CA ARG A 89 58.51 21.00 -11.26
C ARG A 89 59.71 20.06 -11.01
N LEU A 90 59.46 18.83 -10.56
CA LEU A 90 60.52 17.84 -10.32
C LEU A 90 61.22 17.40 -11.61
N ILE A 91 60.47 17.29 -12.71
CA ILE A 91 61.02 16.98 -14.03
C ILE A 91 61.86 18.16 -14.54
N ASP A 92 61.35 19.39 -14.41
CA ASP A 92 62.06 20.60 -14.83
C ASP A 92 63.39 20.80 -14.09
N LEU A 93 63.43 20.45 -12.80
CA LEU A 93 64.63 20.49 -11.96
C LEU A 93 65.57 19.29 -12.14
N ARG A 94 65.26 18.35 -13.05
CA ARG A 94 66.01 17.09 -13.25
C ARG A 94 66.28 16.34 -11.94
N ALA A 95 65.25 16.23 -11.09
CA ALA A 95 65.35 15.52 -9.83
C ALA A 95 65.65 14.01 -10.05
N PRO A 96 66.28 13.33 -9.09
CA PRO A 96 66.58 11.90 -9.18
C PRO A 96 65.37 11.02 -9.52
N ASP A 97 65.60 9.97 -10.32
CA ASP A 97 64.56 9.07 -10.83
C ASP A 97 63.68 8.44 -9.73
N ILE A 98 64.26 8.16 -8.56
CA ILE A 98 63.55 7.58 -7.41
C ILE A 98 62.41 8.52 -6.97
N ILE A 99 62.69 9.82 -6.89
CA ILE A 99 61.72 10.85 -6.47
C ILE A 99 60.65 11.03 -7.55
N VAL A 100 61.06 11.07 -8.82
CA VAL A 100 60.12 11.20 -9.95
C VAL A 100 59.18 9.99 -10.03
N ARG A 101 59.68 8.77 -9.85
CA ARG A 101 58.86 7.55 -9.82
C ARG A 101 57.85 7.56 -8.66
N ASN A 102 58.26 8.01 -7.48
CA ASN A 102 57.35 8.12 -6.35
C ASN A 102 56.24 9.16 -6.61
N GLU A 103 56.56 10.31 -7.20
CA GLU A 103 55.53 11.33 -7.49
C GLU A 103 54.59 10.88 -8.62
N LYS A 104 55.07 10.13 -9.63
CA LYS A 104 54.21 9.46 -10.62
C LYS A 104 53.22 8.49 -9.97
N ARG A 105 53.68 7.68 -9.01
CA ARG A 105 52.79 6.78 -8.22
C ARG A 105 51.74 7.59 -7.45
N MET A 106 52.14 8.67 -6.79
CA MET A 106 51.22 9.51 -6.01
C MET A 106 50.19 10.24 -6.88
N LEU A 107 50.58 10.65 -8.08
CA LEU A 107 49.65 11.20 -9.07
C LEU A 107 48.64 10.14 -9.50
N GLN A 108 49.09 8.91 -9.83
CA GLN A 108 48.20 7.81 -10.18
C GLN A 108 47.18 7.51 -9.08
N GLU A 109 47.62 7.40 -7.81
CA GLU A 109 46.70 7.17 -6.69
C GLU A 109 45.68 8.31 -6.50
N SER A 110 46.08 9.56 -6.78
CA SER A 110 45.18 10.71 -6.71
C SER A 110 44.13 10.68 -7.82
N VAL A 111 44.52 10.25 -9.03
CA VAL A 111 43.61 10.08 -10.17
C VAL A 111 42.66 8.91 -9.91
N ASP A 112 43.17 7.78 -9.42
CA ASP A 112 42.36 6.62 -9.07
C ASP A 112 41.29 6.99 -8.03
N ALA A 113 41.66 7.75 -6.99
CA ALA A 113 40.73 8.22 -5.97
C ALA A 113 39.68 9.23 -6.48
N LEU A 114 40.00 10.02 -7.51
CA LEU A 114 39.04 10.92 -8.16
C LEU A 114 37.92 10.12 -8.85
N PHE A 115 38.29 9.06 -9.58
CA PHE A 115 37.33 8.23 -10.31
C PHE A 115 36.59 7.24 -9.42
N ASP A 116 37.30 6.49 -8.57
CA ASP A 116 36.71 5.48 -7.68
C ASP A 116 37.55 5.31 -6.40
N ASN A 117 37.18 6.06 -5.36
CA ASN A 117 37.89 6.07 -4.08
C ASN A 117 37.66 4.76 -3.33
N GLY A 118 38.71 3.93 -3.21
CA GLY A 118 38.67 2.66 -2.49
C GLY A 118 38.70 1.41 -3.37
N ARG A 119 38.75 1.54 -4.70
CA ARG A 119 38.94 0.39 -5.60
C ARG A 119 40.33 -0.21 -5.51
N ARG A 120 41.35 0.63 -5.30
CA ARG A 120 42.74 0.25 -5.06
C ARG A 120 43.33 1.08 -3.93
N GLY A 121 43.98 0.43 -2.98
CA GLY A 121 44.68 1.09 -1.87
C GLY A 121 43.75 1.58 -0.75
N ARG A 122 44.29 2.46 0.11
CA ARG A 122 43.59 3.00 1.28
C ARG A 122 42.66 4.13 0.87
N VAL A 123 41.42 4.09 1.35
CA VAL A 123 40.42 5.12 1.09
C VAL A 123 40.90 6.48 1.59
N ILE A 124 40.83 7.47 0.73
CA ILE A 124 41.15 8.85 1.09
C ILE A 124 40.01 9.43 1.92
N THR A 125 40.34 9.91 3.11
CA THR A 125 39.42 10.54 4.04
C THR A 125 39.60 12.06 4.08
N GLY A 126 38.48 12.77 4.32
CA GLY A 126 38.47 14.21 4.55
C GLY A 126 38.79 14.57 6.02
N ALA A 127 38.67 15.86 6.36
CA ALA A 127 38.92 16.35 7.72
C ALA A 127 38.08 15.64 8.79
N ASN A 128 36.85 15.24 8.45
CA ASN A 128 35.93 14.54 9.36
C ASN A 128 36.16 13.02 9.42
N LYS A 129 37.31 12.50 8.96
CA LYS A 129 37.64 11.07 8.84
C LYS A 129 36.69 10.21 7.99
N ARG A 130 35.66 10.83 7.39
CA ARG A 130 34.76 10.19 6.43
C ARG A 130 35.45 10.01 5.07
N PRO A 131 35.22 8.90 4.36
CA PRO A 131 35.70 8.74 2.99
C PRO A 131 35.09 9.78 2.05
N LEU A 132 35.92 10.38 1.21
CA LEU A 132 35.48 11.35 0.20
C LEU A 132 34.71 10.63 -0.90
N LYS A 133 33.57 11.20 -1.33
CA LYS A 133 32.79 10.66 -2.46
C LYS A 133 33.50 10.92 -3.79
N SER A 134 33.76 9.86 -4.54
CA SER A 134 34.33 9.91 -5.90
C SER A 134 33.27 10.14 -6.98
N LEU A 135 33.70 10.31 -8.23
CA LEU A 135 32.80 10.43 -9.39
C LEU A 135 31.89 9.20 -9.52
N SER A 136 32.45 8.01 -9.36
CA SER A 136 31.67 6.77 -9.46
C SER A 136 30.63 6.65 -8.34
N ASP A 137 30.98 7.06 -7.10
CA ASP A 137 30.07 7.03 -5.94
C ASP A 137 28.89 8.00 -6.07
N MET A 138 29.07 9.09 -6.82
CA MET A 138 27.96 10.00 -7.11
C MET A 138 26.93 9.37 -8.05
N LEU A 139 27.34 8.45 -8.91
CA LEU A 139 26.45 7.78 -9.86
C LEU A 139 25.80 6.53 -9.26
N LYS A 140 26.59 5.68 -8.59
CA LYS A 140 26.16 4.36 -8.10
C LYS A 140 25.50 4.42 -6.71
N GLY A 141 24.76 3.35 -6.37
CA GLY A 141 24.17 3.15 -5.04
C GLY A 141 22.80 3.80 -4.83
N LYS A 142 22.23 3.62 -3.63
CA LYS A 142 20.88 4.12 -3.27
C LYS A 142 20.81 5.65 -3.22
N GLN A 143 21.89 6.30 -2.77
CA GLN A 143 22.04 7.75 -2.76
C GLN A 143 22.67 8.30 -4.05
N GLY A 144 22.90 7.44 -5.04
CA GLY A 144 23.46 7.83 -6.33
C GLY A 144 22.43 8.52 -7.22
N ARG A 145 22.92 9.25 -8.23
CA ARG A 145 22.08 10.03 -9.16
C ARG A 145 20.97 9.21 -9.81
N PHE A 146 21.25 7.99 -10.26
CA PHE A 146 20.25 7.16 -10.95
C PHE A 146 19.03 6.85 -10.08
N ARG A 147 19.25 6.35 -8.86
CA ARG A 147 18.14 5.92 -8.00
C ARG A 147 17.47 7.08 -7.27
N GLN A 148 18.25 8.02 -6.75
CA GLN A 148 17.72 9.08 -5.89
C GLN A 148 17.15 10.26 -6.66
N ASN A 149 17.72 10.62 -7.82
CA ASN A 149 17.41 11.87 -8.52
C ASN A 149 16.73 11.68 -9.88
N LEU A 150 17.11 10.63 -10.63
CA LEU A 150 16.47 10.37 -11.92
C LEU A 150 15.12 9.67 -11.75
N LEU A 151 15.09 8.61 -10.93
CA LEU A 151 13.86 7.88 -10.61
C LEU A 151 13.08 8.51 -9.45
N GLY A 152 13.78 9.01 -8.44
CA GLY A 152 13.19 9.79 -7.35
C GLY A 152 13.21 11.28 -7.69
N LYS A 153 12.04 11.93 -7.76
CA LYS A 153 11.97 13.38 -7.89
C LYS A 153 11.01 13.92 -6.86
N ARG A 154 11.41 15.00 -6.21
CA ARG A 154 10.47 15.85 -5.47
C ARG A 154 9.69 16.64 -6.51
N VAL A 155 8.38 16.68 -6.34
CA VAL A 155 7.46 17.30 -7.28
C VAL A 155 6.70 18.42 -6.58
N ASP A 156 6.48 19.51 -7.30
CA ASP A 156 5.60 20.59 -6.88
C ASP A 156 4.14 20.15 -6.98
N PHE A 157 3.20 21.00 -6.54
CA PHE A 157 1.75 20.68 -6.52
C PHE A 157 1.42 19.40 -5.77
N SER A 158 2.16 19.18 -4.67
CA SER A 158 1.98 18.06 -3.77
C SER A 158 1.79 18.52 -2.32
N GLY A 159 0.97 17.78 -1.57
CA GLY A 159 0.67 18.01 -0.17
C GLY A 159 0.72 16.71 0.62
N ARG A 160 0.82 16.79 1.94
CA ARG A 160 0.71 15.62 2.83
C ARG A 160 -0.05 16.00 4.09
N SER A 161 -0.96 15.14 4.52
CA SER A 161 -1.60 15.26 5.84
C SER A 161 -1.99 13.89 6.38
N VAL A 162 -2.37 13.87 7.65
CA VAL A 162 -2.96 12.73 8.34
C VAL A 162 -4.31 12.41 7.73
N ILE A 163 -4.63 11.12 7.61
CA ILE A 163 -5.94 10.66 7.15
C ILE A 163 -6.89 10.41 8.30
N VAL A 164 -8.17 10.69 8.07
CA VAL A 164 -9.28 10.38 8.98
C VAL A 164 -10.40 9.71 8.18
N THR A 165 -11.29 9.01 8.88
CA THR A 165 -12.43 8.36 8.24
C THR A 165 -13.45 9.40 7.75
N GLY A 166 -13.93 9.24 6.52
CA GLY A 166 -15.04 10.01 5.96
C GLY A 166 -16.16 9.08 5.50
N PRO A 167 -16.99 8.53 6.41
CA PRO A 167 -17.99 7.52 6.07
C PRO A 167 -19.15 8.05 5.23
N GLU A 168 -19.37 9.37 5.21
CA GLU A 168 -20.42 10.03 4.41
C GLU A 168 -20.00 10.28 2.95
N LEU A 169 -18.72 10.11 2.64
CA LEU A 169 -18.19 10.29 1.29
C LEU A 169 -18.67 9.15 0.38
N LYS A 170 -18.74 9.42 -0.92
CA LYS A 170 -18.92 8.36 -1.94
C LYS A 170 -17.58 7.74 -2.31
N LEU A 171 -17.58 6.55 -2.91
CA LEU A 171 -16.33 5.84 -3.25
C LEU A 171 -15.32 6.67 -4.08
N HIS A 172 -15.80 7.52 -4.99
CA HIS A 172 -14.96 8.40 -5.85
C HIS A 172 -14.51 9.70 -5.18
N GLN A 173 -14.96 10.00 -3.97
CA GLN A 173 -14.71 11.28 -3.32
C GLN A 173 -13.64 11.16 -2.24
N CYS A 174 -12.89 12.23 -2.02
CA CYS A 174 -12.05 12.40 -0.83
C CYS A 174 -12.29 13.78 -0.22
N GLY A 175 -12.19 13.89 1.10
CA GLY A 175 -12.26 15.19 1.77
C GLY A 175 -10.89 15.85 1.76
N LEU A 176 -10.77 17.00 1.11
CA LEU A 176 -9.54 17.79 1.03
C LEU A 176 -9.65 19.05 1.91
N PRO A 177 -8.72 19.27 2.86
CA PRO A 177 -8.72 20.47 3.69
C PRO A 177 -8.64 21.75 2.87
N LYS A 178 -9.53 22.70 3.15
CA LYS A 178 -9.58 24.02 2.48
C LYS A 178 -8.22 24.71 2.35
N LYS A 179 -7.41 24.73 3.41
CA LYS A 179 -6.08 25.35 3.40
C LYS A 179 -5.09 24.63 2.48
N MET A 180 -5.15 23.30 2.44
CA MET A 180 -4.32 22.52 1.54
C MET A 180 -4.74 22.74 0.09
N ALA A 181 -6.05 22.68 -0.17
CA ALA A 181 -6.60 22.93 -1.50
C ALA A 181 -6.24 24.34 -2.00
N LEU A 182 -6.35 25.36 -1.15
CA LEU A 182 -5.97 26.74 -1.48
C LEU A 182 -4.52 26.84 -1.95
N GLU A 183 -3.58 26.19 -1.25
CA GLU A 183 -2.15 26.17 -1.60
C GLU A 183 -1.88 25.42 -2.90
N LEU A 184 -2.48 24.24 -3.07
CA LEU A 184 -2.22 23.39 -4.23
C LEU A 184 -2.82 23.98 -5.52
N PHE A 185 -3.98 24.64 -5.44
CA PHE A 185 -4.68 25.20 -6.60
C PHE A 185 -4.37 26.68 -6.87
N LYS A 186 -3.39 27.29 -6.18
CA LYS A 186 -3.05 28.73 -6.29
C LYS A 186 -3.04 29.29 -7.73
N PRO A 187 -2.32 28.70 -8.70
CA PRO A 187 -2.25 29.26 -10.05
C PRO A 187 -3.60 29.26 -10.77
N PHE A 188 -4.42 28.23 -10.54
CA PHE A 188 -5.76 28.11 -11.14
C PHE A 188 -6.71 29.16 -10.57
N ILE A 189 -6.62 29.42 -9.26
CA ILE A 189 -7.39 30.47 -8.59
C ILE A 189 -7.01 31.84 -9.15
N TYR A 190 -5.72 32.13 -9.34
CA TYR A 190 -5.27 33.40 -9.92
C TYR A 190 -5.83 33.61 -11.32
N SER A 191 -5.76 32.59 -12.17
CA SER A 191 -6.30 32.66 -13.54
C SER A 191 -7.82 32.89 -13.55
N ARG A 192 -8.57 32.24 -12.66
CA ARG A 192 -10.02 32.43 -12.55
C ARG A 192 -10.43 33.79 -11.97
N LEU A 193 -9.69 34.30 -10.98
CA LEU A 193 -9.90 35.65 -10.42
C LEU A 193 -9.71 36.75 -11.48
N GLU A 194 -8.73 36.59 -12.35
CA GLU A 194 -8.48 37.49 -13.47
C GLU A 194 -9.58 37.37 -14.53
N ALA A 195 -9.96 36.14 -14.92
CA ALA A 195 -11.02 35.89 -15.90
C ALA A 195 -12.38 36.45 -15.47
N LYS A 196 -12.69 36.43 -14.17
CA LYS A 196 -13.92 37.01 -13.61
C LYS A 196 -13.86 38.53 -13.39
N GLY A 197 -12.71 39.18 -13.65
CA GLY A 197 -12.53 40.61 -13.44
C GLY A 197 -12.47 41.05 -11.98
N LEU A 198 -12.35 40.11 -11.03
CA LEU A 198 -12.22 40.40 -9.59
C LEU A 198 -10.83 40.93 -9.23
N SER A 199 -9.83 40.65 -10.08
CA SER A 199 -8.48 41.18 -9.98
C SER A 199 -7.97 41.60 -11.35
N SER A 200 -7.34 42.77 -11.41
CA SER A 200 -6.74 43.31 -12.63
C SER A 200 -5.29 42.86 -12.87
N THR A 201 -4.60 42.36 -11.82
CA THR A 201 -3.20 41.93 -11.90
C THR A 201 -2.96 40.71 -11.02
N VAL A 202 -1.99 39.87 -11.40
CA VAL A 202 -1.58 38.69 -10.60
C VAL A 202 -1.14 39.08 -9.19
N LYS A 203 -0.53 40.26 -9.00
CA LYS A 203 -0.15 40.76 -7.66
C LYS A 203 -1.37 41.05 -6.79
N GLN A 204 -2.42 41.63 -7.36
CA GLN A 204 -3.68 41.85 -6.66
C GLN A 204 -4.36 40.52 -6.32
N ALA A 205 -4.41 39.58 -7.26
CA ALA A 205 -4.94 38.22 -7.04
C ALA A 205 -4.21 37.51 -5.89
N LYS A 206 -2.88 37.56 -5.88
CA LYS A 206 -2.05 37.03 -4.80
C LYS A 206 -2.43 37.62 -3.44
N LYS A 207 -2.62 38.94 -3.36
CA LYS A 207 -3.02 39.63 -2.13
C LYS A 207 -4.44 39.27 -1.68
N LEU A 208 -5.36 38.97 -2.60
CA LEU A 208 -6.71 38.51 -2.28
C LEU A 208 -6.68 37.10 -1.68
N VAL A 209 -5.90 36.20 -2.29
CA VAL A 209 -5.71 34.82 -1.81
C VAL A 209 -5.02 34.79 -0.45
N GLU A 210 -3.96 35.58 -0.24
CA GLU A 210 -3.28 35.70 1.06
C GLU A 210 -4.18 36.24 2.18
N LYS A 211 -5.22 37.01 1.82
CA LYS A 211 -6.21 37.53 2.77
C LYS A 211 -7.42 36.61 2.97
N GLU A 212 -7.46 35.46 2.29
CA GLU A 212 -8.53 34.45 2.41
C GLU A 212 -9.95 35.06 2.27
N ARG A 213 -10.14 35.98 1.31
CA ARG A 213 -11.44 36.64 1.11
C ARG A 213 -12.53 35.63 0.72
N PRO A 214 -13.82 35.91 1.05
CA PRO A 214 -14.95 35.05 0.68
C PRO A 214 -14.99 34.66 -0.81
N GLU A 215 -14.71 35.62 -1.70
CA GLU A 215 -14.74 35.38 -3.16
C GLU A 215 -13.73 34.31 -3.62
N VAL A 216 -12.65 34.10 -2.86
CA VAL A 216 -11.63 33.09 -3.16
C VAL A 216 -12.16 31.68 -2.91
N TRP A 217 -13.01 31.50 -1.89
CA TRP A 217 -13.59 30.20 -1.56
C TRP A 217 -14.60 29.75 -2.62
N ASP A 218 -15.43 30.66 -3.11
CA ASP A 218 -16.38 30.37 -4.19
C ASP A 218 -15.65 29.96 -5.49
N ILE A 219 -14.52 30.61 -5.80
CA ILE A 219 -13.70 30.26 -6.95
C ILE A 219 -12.96 28.94 -6.73
N LEU A 220 -12.51 28.68 -5.50
CA LEU A 220 -11.87 27.41 -5.16
C LEU A 220 -12.82 26.24 -5.39
N ASP A 221 -14.07 26.35 -4.96
CA ASP A 221 -15.11 25.35 -5.21
C ASP A 221 -15.36 25.13 -6.71
N GLU A 222 -15.37 26.21 -7.50
CA GLU A 222 -15.50 26.11 -8.97
C GLU A 222 -14.29 25.44 -9.63
N VAL A 223 -13.07 25.76 -9.20
CA VAL A 223 -11.81 25.22 -9.75
C VAL A 223 -11.65 23.74 -9.45
N ILE A 224 -12.06 23.32 -8.25
CA ILE A 224 -11.92 21.93 -7.79
C ILE A 224 -12.97 21.02 -8.43
N ARG A 225 -14.11 21.58 -8.87
CA ARG A 225 -15.18 20.82 -9.49
C ARG A 225 -14.65 20.09 -10.73
N GLU A 226 -14.85 18.77 -10.74
CA GLU A 226 -14.38 17.87 -11.79
C GLU A 226 -12.84 17.84 -11.99
N HIS A 227 -12.06 18.35 -11.04
CA HIS A 227 -10.60 18.26 -11.06
C HIS A 227 -10.11 17.15 -10.13
N PRO A 228 -9.79 15.94 -10.65
CA PRO A 228 -9.36 14.83 -9.81
C PRO A 228 -8.02 15.13 -9.12
N VAL A 229 -7.80 14.53 -7.96
CA VAL A 229 -6.53 14.52 -7.24
C VAL A 229 -6.07 13.09 -6.99
N MET A 230 -4.77 12.86 -6.98
CA MET A 230 -4.19 11.54 -6.72
C MET A 230 -3.76 11.44 -5.25
N LEU A 231 -4.30 10.45 -4.55
CA LEU A 231 -3.86 10.08 -3.20
C LEU A 231 -2.86 8.93 -3.28
N ASN A 232 -1.79 9.01 -2.50
CA ASN A 232 -0.76 7.98 -2.39
C ASN A 232 -0.37 7.75 -0.94
N ARG A 233 -0.26 6.48 -0.54
CA ARG A 233 0.30 6.07 0.75
C ARG A 233 1.66 5.39 0.56
N ALA A 234 2.63 5.78 1.39
CA ALA A 234 3.92 5.12 1.46
C ALA A 234 3.90 4.02 2.54
N PRO A 235 4.46 2.82 2.29
CA PRO A 235 5.07 2.35 1.04
C PRO A 235 4.05 1.92 -0.03
N THR A 236 4.28 2.30 -1.29
CA THR A 236 3.44 1.87 -2.43
C THR A 236 3.89 0.48 -2.90
N LEU A 237 3.14 -0.57 -2.54
CA LEU A 237 3.48 -1.96 -2.88
C LEU A 237 2.95 -2.42 -4.24
N HIS A 238 1.81 -1.85 -4.65
CA HIS A 238 1.13 -2.20 -5.91
C HIS A 238 0.38 -0.98 -6.44
N ARG A 239 -0.12 -1.07 -7.68
CA ARG A 239 -0.80 0.06 -8.36
C ARG A 239 -1.97 0.67 -7.58
N LEU A 240 -2.71 -0.12 -6.81
CA LEU A 240 -3.85 0.36 -6.00
C LEU A 240 -3.44 1.29 -4.84
N GLY A 241 -2.14 1.39 -4.53
CA GLY A 241 -1.62 2.35 -3.55
C GLY A 241 -1.59 3.79 -4.08
N ILE A 242 -1.97 4.02 -5.34
CA ILE A 242 -2.23 5.34 -5.93
C ILE A 242 -3.58 5.30 -6.63
N GLN A 243 -4.52 6.13 -6.20
CA GLN A 243 -5.83 6.26 -6.83
C GLN A 243 -6.22 7.73 -6.95
N ALA A 244 -7.09 8.02 -7.93
CA ALA A 244 -7.66 9.34 -8.14
C ALA A 244 -9.03 9.44 -7.47
N PHE A 245 -9.30 10.62 -6.91
CA PHE A 245 -10.55 10.98 -6.25
C PHE A 245 -10.97 12.39 -6.66
N GLU A 246 -12.26 12.67 -6.59
CA GLU A 246 -12.80 14.02 -6.66
C GLU A 246 -12.72 14.69 -5.27
N PRO A 247 -12.09 15.87 -5.14
CA PRO A 247 -11.98 16.52 -3.85
C PRO A 247 -13.30 17.16 -3.45
N VAL A 248 -13.70 16.93 -2.20
CA VAL A 248 -14.75 17.66 -1.51
C VAL A 248 -14.06 18.56 -0.47
N LEU A 249 -14.34 19.85 -0.51
CA LEU A 249 -13.76 20.78 0.47
C LEU A 249 -14.30 20.49 1.87
N ILE A 250 -13.40 20.25 2.81
CA ILE A 250 -13.73 20.03 4.22
C ILE A 250 -13.02 21.04 5.12
N GLU A 251 -13.62 21.28 6.28
CA GLU A 251 -12.99 22.03 7.35
C GLU A 251 -11.92 21.17 8.06
N GLY A 252 -10.97 21.84 8.71
CA GLY A 252 -9.87 21.19 9.42
C GLY A 252 -8.60 21.02 8.60
N LYS A 253 -7.78 20.03 8.98
CA LYS A 253 -6.43 19.81 8.39
C LYS A 253 -6.18 18.37 7.94
N ALA A 254 -7.03 17.42 8.32
CA ALA A 254 -6.88 16.01 7.98
C ALA A 254 -7.63 15.69 6.69
N ILE A 255 -7.09 14.77 5.89
CA ILE A 255 -7.72 14.29 4.66
C ILE A 255 -8.76 13.24 5.05
N GLN A 256 -9.99 13.35 4.57
CA GLN A 256 -10.98 12.29 4.76
C GLN A 256 -10.87 11.27 3.62
N LEU A 257 -10.78 10.00 4.00
CA LEU A 257 -10.71 8.88 3.07
C LEU A 257 -11.94 7.98 3.24
N HIS A 258 -12.45 7.47 2.12
CA HIS A 258 -13.54 6.51 2.10
C HIS A 258 -13.12 5.18 2.76
N PRO A 259 -13.91 4.61 3.70
CA PRO A 259 -13.52 3.38 4.42
C PRO A 259 -13.22 2.17 3.51
N LEU A 260 -13.99 1.99 2.42
CA LEU A 260 -13.80 0.85 1.51
C LEU A 260 -12.48 0.86 0.71
N VAL A 261 -11.79 2.00 0.61
CA VAL A 261 -10.50 2.07 -0.09
C VAL A 261 -9.30 1.84 0.85
N CYS A 262 -9.52 1.79 2.17
CA CYS A 262 -8.45 1.59 3.14
C CYS A 262 -7.72 0.26 2.93
N SER A 263 -8.43 -0.80 2.54
CA SER A 263 -7.85 -2.10 2.18
C SER A 263 -6.86 -1.98 1.01
N ALA A 264 -7.22 -1.20 -0.02
CA ALA A 264 -6.39 -0.94 -1.19
C ALA A 264 -5.13 -0.13 -0.84
N PHE A 265 -5.24 0.86 0.04
CA PHE A 265 -4.06 1.61 0.51
C PHE A 265 -3.27 0.87 1.61
N ASN A 266 -3.80 -0.23 2.12
CA ASN A 266 -3.36 -0.91 3.35
C ASN A 266 -3.29 0.06 4.55
N ALA A 267 -4.18 1.05 4.58
CA ALA A 267 -4.16 2.18 5.51
C ALA A 267 -5.11 1.97 6.68
N ASP A 268 -4.73 2.51 7.83
CA ASP A 268 -5.55 2.65 9.03
C ASP A 268 -5.59 4.12 9.50
N PHE A 269 -6.32 4.39 10.58
CA PHE A 269 -6.58 5.75 11.05
C PHE A 269 -5.88 6.05 12.39
N ASP A 270 -4.70 5.48 12.63
CA ASP A 270 -3.93 5.61 13.88
C ASP A 270 -2.84 6.70 13.84
N GLY A 271 -2.74 7.44 12.74
CA GLY A 271 -1.70 8.46 12.51
C GLY A 271 -1.08 8.41 11.11
N ASP A 272 -1.50 7.44 10.30
CA ASP A 272 -1.14 7.32 8.89
C ASP A 272 -1.32 8.63 8.10
N GLN A 273 -0.42 8.83 7.13
CA GLN A 273 -0.38 10.04 6.30
C GLN A 273 -0.44 9.68 4.83
N MET A 274 -1.20 10.45 4.06
CA MET A 274 -1.25 10.34 2.60
C MET A 274 -0.71 11.59 1.93
N ALA A 275 -0.04 11.38 0.79
CA ALA A 275 0.38 12.44 -0.10
C ALA A 275 -0.69 12.67 -1.18
N VAL A 276 -1.00 13.94 -1.43
CA VAL A 276 -1.91 14.40 -2.48
C VAL A 276 -1.08 14.97 -3.62
N HIS A 277 -1.43 14.66 -4.86
CA HIS A 277 -0.81 15.25 -6.05
C HIS A 277 -1.88 15.72 -7.04
N ILE A 278 -1.64 16.84 -7.71
CA ILE A 278 -2.58 17.41 -8.68
C ILE A 278 -2.11 17.13 -10.12
N PRO A 279 -2.93 16.45 -10.95
CA PRO A 279 -2.67 16.36 -12.39
C PRO A 279 -2.91 17.72 -13.07
N LEU A 280 -1.87 18.28 -13.69
CA LEU A 280 -1.95 19.64 -14.25
C LEU A 280 -2.41 19.69 -15.71
N SER A 281 -1.97 18.76 -16.55
CA SER A 281 -2.37 18.74 -17.97
C SER A 281 -3.74 18.09 -18.14
N LEU A 282 -4.46 18.47 -19.20
CA LEU A 282 -5.78 17.90 -19.49
C LEU A 282 -5.69 16.40 -19.74
N GLU A 283 -4.63 15.92 -20.39
CA GLU A 283 -4.39 14.50 -20.63
C GLU A 283 -4.20 13.75 -19.31
N ALA A 284 -3.45 14.31 -18.36
CA ALA A 284 -3.24 13.71 -17.05
C ALA A 284 -4.51 13.72 -16.20
N GLN A 285 -5.34 14.77 -16.29
CA GLN A 285 -6.64 14.83 -15.62
C GLN A 285 -7.60 13.77 -16.18
N LEU A 286 -7.64 13.62 -17.51
CA LEU A 286 -8.43 12.59 -18.19
C LEU A 286 -7.92 11.18 -17.86
N GLU A 287 -6.61 10.97 -17.85
CA GLU A 287 -6.00 9.70 -17.46
C GLU A 287 -6.35 9.34 -16.01
N ALA A 288 -6.25 10.30 -15.09
CA ALA A 288 -6.63 10.11 -13.69
C ALA A 288 -8.11 9.71 -13.57
N ARG A 289 -9.00 10.36 -14.34
CA ARG A 289 -10.43 10.09 -14.31
C ARG A 289 -10.82 8.76 -14.97
N VAL A 290 -10.20 8.42 -16.09
CA VAL A 290 -10.55 7.23 -16.89
C VAL A 290 -9.87 5.97 -16.36
N LEU A 291 -8.64 6.05 -15.86
CA LEU A 291 -7.87 4.87 -15.44
C LEU A 291 -7.68 4.78 -13.93
N MET A 292 -7.41 5.90 -13.26
CA MET A 292 -6.98 5.87 -11.85
C MET A 292 -8.11 6.10 -10.84
N MET A 293 -9.31 6.50 -11.28
CA MET A 293 -10.44 6.75 -10.40
C MET A 293 -10.71 5.52 -9.52
N SER A 294 -10.96 5.72 -8.24
CA SER A 294 -11.20 4.62 -7.28
C SER A 294 -12.32 3.68 -7.73
N THR A 295 -13.35 4.20 -8.39
CA THR A 295 -14.48 3.43 -8.93
C THR A 295 -14.07 2.42 -9.99
N ASN A 296 -12.95 2.62 -10.70
CA ASN A 296 -12.44 1.70 -11.72
C ASN A 296 -11.62 0.56 -11.11
N ASN A 297 -11.16 0.75 -9.88
CA ASN A 297 -10.22 -0.13 -9.21
C ASN A 297 -10.92 -1.03 -8.18
N VAL A 298 -11.99 -1.71 -8.63
CA VAL A 298 -12.84 -2.58 -7.80
C VAL A 298 -12.20 -3.94 -7.53
N LEU A 299 -11.50 -4.50 -8.53
CA LEU A 299 -10.89 -5.82 -8.47
C LEU A 299 -9.38 -5.76 -8.26
N SER A 300 -8.86 -6.76 -7.56
CA SER A 300 -7.43 -6.95 -7.39
C SER A 300 -6.78 -7.37 -8.70
N PRO A 301 -5.67 -6.74 -9.11
CA PRO A 301 -4.95 -7.12 -10.33
C PRO A 301 -4.33 -8.52 -10.25
N SER A 302 -4.10 -9.06 -9.05
CA SER A 302 -3.38 -10.33 -8.87
C SER A 302 -4.26 -11.57 -9.01
N ASN A 303 -5.52 -11.50 -8.56
CA ASN A 303 -6.41 -12.66 -8.48
C ASN A 303 -7.84 -12.39 -8.97
N GLY A 304 -8.16 -11.16 -9.39
CA GLY A 304 -9.49 -10.78 -9.86
C GLY A 304 -10.57 -10.75 -8.78
N ALA A 305 -10.21 -10.90 -7.50
CA ALA A 305 -11.17 -10.80 -6.39
C ALA A 305 -11.49 -9.34 -6.07
N PRO A 306 -12.70 -9.01 -5.58
CA PRO A 306 -13.04 -7.66 -5.15
C PRO A 306 -12.14 -7.17 -4.00
N VAL A 307 -11.69 -5.92 -4.08
CA VAL A 307 -10.85 -5.25 -3.06
C VAL A 307 -11.69 -4.34 -2.15
N ILE A 308 -12.78 -3.78 -2.68
CA ILE A 308 -13.70 -2.88 -1.98
C ILE A 308 -14.67 -3.63 -1.03
N VAL A 309 -14.22 -4.75 -0.46
CA VAL A 309 -15.03 -5.54 0.47
C VAL A 309 -15.10 -4.78 1.80
N PRO A 310 -16.31 -4.62 2.39
CA PRO A 310 -16.46 -4.07 3.72
C PRO A 310 -15.59 -4.81 4.75
N SER A 311 -15.13 -4.10 5.77
CA SER A 311 -14.23 -4.65 6.79
C SER A 311 -14.73 -4.36 8.20
N GLN A 312 -14.33 -5.19 9.16
CA GLN A 312 -14.54 -4.97 10.60
C GLN A 312 -16.02 -4.69 10.89
N ASP A 313 -16.34 -3.55 11.49
CA ASP A 313 -17.66 -3.17 11.99
C ASP A 313 -18.75 -3.22 10.90
N MET A 314 -18.39 -2.90 9.66
CA MET A 314 -19.33 -3.01 8.54
C MET A 314 -19.80 -4.47 8.33
N ILE A 315 -18.87 -5.43 8.45
CA ILE A 315 -19.19 -6.86 8.35
C ILE A 315 -19.98 -7.31 9.58
N LEU A 316 -19.63 -6.81 10.77
CA LEU A 316 -20.34 -7.15 12.00
C LEU A 316 -21.81 -6.70 11.94
N GLY A 317 -22.07 -5.49 11.43
CA GLY A 317 -23.44 -5.00 11.22
C GLY A 317 -24.22 -5.84 10.22
N LEU A 318 -23.64 -6.18 9.07
CA LEU A 318 -24.29 -7.05 8.07
C LEU A 318 -24.55 -8.47 8.61
N TYR A 319 -23.61 -8.99 9.40
CA TYR A 319 -23.76 -10.27 10.07
C TYR A 319 -24.93 -10.24 11.07
N TYR A 320 -25.02 -9.19 11.88
CA TYR A 320 -26.11 -8.99 12.84
C TYR A 320 -27.48 -8.94 12.14
N VAL A 321 -27.60 -8.11 11.09
CA VAL A 321 -28.83 -7.93 10.30
C VAL A 321 -29.30 -9.22 9.64
N THR A 322 -28.38 -10.09 9.22
CA THR A 322 -28.72 -11.33 8.51
C THR A 322 -28.90 -12.55 9.41
N MET A 323 -28.73 -12.38 10.72
CA MET A 323 -28.98 -13.44 11.69
C MET A 323 -30.48 -13.74 11.81
N ALA A 324 -30.82 -14.99 12.05
CA ALA A 324 -32.18 -15.46 12.34
C ALA A 324 -32.18 -16.10 13.73
N ARG A 325 -33.24 -15.87 14.50
CA ARG A 325 -33.44 -16.45 15.84
C ARG A 325 -34.84 -17.01 15.99
N VAL A 326 -34.98 -18.09 16.75
CA VAL A 326 -36.27 -18.75 17.04
C VAL A 326 -36.94 -18.10 18.24
N GLY A 327 -38.28 -18.02 18.24
CA GLY A 327 -39.08 -17.52 19.36
C GLY A 327 -39.18 -15.99 19.44
N MET A 328 -38.68 -15.27 18.43
CA MET A 328 -38.68 -13.81 18.42
C MET A 328 -40.06 -13.24 18.06
N LYS A 329 -40.36 -12.03 18.57
CA LYS A 329 -41.61 -11.33 18.33
C LYS A 329 -41.90 -11.18 16.82
N GLY A 330 -43.08 -11.61 16.38
CA GLY A 330 -43.50 -11.53 14.98
C GLY A 330 -43.07 -12.72 14.11
N GLU A 331 -42.63 -13.81 14.71
CA GLU A 331 -42.37 -15.07 14.00
C GLU A 331 -43.63 -15.57 13.25
N GLY A 332 -43.44 -15.99 12.00
CA GLY A 332 -44.51 -16.49 11.12
C GLY A 332 -45.39 -15.40 10.47
N MET A 333 -45.14 -14.11 10.74
CA MET A 333 -45.85 -13.02 10.06
C MET A 333 -45.54 -13.00 8.56
N MET A 334 -46.52 -12.55 7.77
CA MET A 334 -46.41 -12.44 6.32
C MET A 334 -46.39 -10.96 5.91
N PHE A 335 -45.44 -10.59 5.06
CA PHE A 335 -45.25 -9.22 4.58
C PHE A 335 -45.37 -9.12 3.06
N ALA A 336 -46.09 -8.10 2.59
CA ALA A 336 -46.38 -7.89 1.17
C ALA A 336 -45.26 -7.18 0.39
N ASN A 337 -44.51 -6.31 1.07
CA ASN A 337 -43.37 -5.54 0.55
C ASN A 337 -42.37 -5.15 1.66
N VAL A 338 -41.22 -4.58 1.28
CA VAL A 338 -40.17 -4.14 2.21
C VAL A 338 -40.60 -2.92 3.03
N GLU A 339 -41.45 -2.05 2.49
CA GLU A 339 -41.98 -0.87 3.19
C GLU A 339 -42.83 -1.25 4.40
N GLU A 340 -43.65 -2.29 4.29
CA GLU A 340 -44.45 -2.83 5.40
C GLU A 340 -43.55 -3.45 6.47
N VAL A 341 -42.45 -4.11 6.08
CA VAL A 341 -41.44 -4.62 7.01
C VAL A 341 -40.79 -3.48 7.78
N GLN A 342 -40.40 -2.40 7.09
CA GLN A 342 -39.81 -1.23 7.74
C GLN A 342 -40.79 -0.60 8.75
N HIS A 343 -42.06 -0.40 8.35
CA HIS A 343 -43.08 0.13 9.23
C HIS A 343 -43.35 -0.77 10.44
N ALA A 344 -43.33 -2.09 10.27
CA ALA A 344 -43.50 -3.05 11.36
C ALA A 344 -42.31 -3.07 12.34
N LEU A 345 -41.09 -2.88 11.83
CA LEU A 345 -39.87 -2.72 12.64
C LEU A 345 -39.93 -1.40 13.43
N ASP A 346 -40.28 -0.30 12.78
CA ASP A 346 -40.37 1.02 13.41
C ASP A 346 -41.46 1.07 14.49
N ALA A 347 -42.58 0.35 14.28
CA ALA A 347 -43.64 0.18 15.27
C ALA A 347 -43.28 -0.83 16.38
N GLY A 348 -42.14 -1.53 16.28
CA GLY A 348 -41.70 -2.54 17.23
C GLY A 348 -42.61 -3.78 17.28
N VAL A 349 -43.39 -4.05 16.23
CA VAL A 349 -44.30 -5.19 16.15
C VAL A 349 -43.54 -6.48 15.83
N VAL A 350 -42.45 -6.37 15.07
CA VAL A 350 -41.57 -7.49 14.68
C VAL A 350 -40.13 -7.17 15.05
N HIS A 351 -39.36 -8.20 15.40
CA HIS A 351 -37.92 -8.08 15.65
C HIS A 351 -37.11 -8.34 14.37
N LEU A 352 -35.94 -7.70 14.24
CA LEU A 352 -35.07 -7.79 13.04
C LEU A 352 -34.67 -9.24 12.67
N HIS A 353 -34.57 -10.11 13.67
CA HIS A 353 -34.11 -11.50 13.59
C HIS A 353 -35.25 -12.53 13.48
N SER A 354 -36.52 -12.09 13.51
CA SER A 354 -37.67 -13.00 13.47
C SER A 354 -37.80 -13.68 12.11
N LYS A 355 -38.19 -14.96 12.11
CA LYS A 355 -38.48 -15.69 10.86
C LYS A 355 -39.84 -15.26 10.32
N VAL A 356 -39.86 -14.70 9.12
CA VAL A 356 -41.06 -14.14 8.47
C VAL A 356 -41.16 -14.63 7.03
N ILE A 357 -42.35 -14.59 6.46
CA ILE A 357 -42.57 -14.89 5.04
C ILE A 357 -42.71 -13.57 4.29
N GLY A 358 -41.69 -13.24 3.51
CA GLY A 358 -41.61 -12.00 2.75
C GLY A 358 -41.86 -12.21 1.27
N ARG A 359 -42.62 -11.33 0.64
CA ARG A 359 -42.73 -11.29 -0.83
C ARG A 359 -41.70 -10.31 -1.40
N VAL A 360 -40.73 -10.82 -2.14
CA VAL A 360 -39.61 -10.04 -2.70
C VAL A 360 -39.76 -9.96 -4.23
N ARG A 361 -39.50 -8.76 -4.78
CA ARG A 361 -39.45 -8.50 -6.23
C ARG A 361 -38.18 -9.15 -6.80
N GLN A 362 -38.34 -10.04 -7.77
CA GLN A 362 -37.24 -10.63 -8.54
C GLN A 362 -37.47 -10.45 -10.04
N TYR A 363 -36.43 -10.68 -10.84
CA TYR A 363 -36.51 -10.69 -12.31
C TYR A 363 -36.28 -12.11 -12.82
N ASP A 364 -37.09 -12.55 -13.78
CA ASP A 364 -36.93 -13.83 -14.47
C ASP A 364 -35.91 -13.74 -15.63
N GLU A 365 -35.59 -14.88 -16.26
CA GLU A 365 -34.63 -14.95 -17.38
C GLU A 365 -35.06 -14.12 -18.61
N GLU A 366 -36.34 -13.76 -18.70
CA GLU A 366 -36.92 -12.91 -19.75
C GLU A 366 -36.89 -11.41 -19.37
N GLY A 367 -36.47 -11.07 -18.14
CA GLY A 367 -36.40 -9.70 -17.63
C GLY A 367 -37.71 -9.16 -17.07
N ASN A 368 -38.74 -10.01 -16.89
CA ASN A 368 -40.01 -9.63 -16.31
C ASN A 368 -39.96 -9.64 -14.77
N GLU A 369 -40.70 -8.73 -14.14
CA GLU A 369 -40.82 -8.64 -12.69
C GLU A 369 -41.73 -9.76 -12.14
N VAL A 370 -41.17 -10.65 -11.35
CA VAL A 370 -41.88 -11.74 -10.67
C VAL A 370 -41.79 -11.57 -9.16
N MET A 371 -42.94 -11.64 -8.50
CA MET A 371 -43.02 -11.66 -7.03
C MET A 371 -42.87 -13.09 -6.53
N LYS A 372 -41.77 -13.39 -5.83
CA LYS A 372 -41.56 -14.69 -5.17
C LYS A 372 -41.65 -14.55 -3.66
N ARG A 373 -42.17 -15.59 -3.01
CA ARG A 373 -42.25 -15.68 -1.55
C ARG A 373 -41.03 -16.43 -1.03
N PHE A 374 -40.41 -15.89 0.00
CA PHE A 374 -39.27 -16.51 0.68
C PHE A 374 -39.51 -16.55 2.18
N GLU A 375 -39.07 -17.63 2.81
CA GLU A 375 -38.83 -17.66 4.25
C GLU A 375 -37.52 -16.92 4.52
N THR A 376 -37.60 -15.85 5.31
CA THR A 376 -36.49 -14.91 5.50
C THR A 376 -36.61 -14.18 6.83
N THR A 377 -35.77 -13.17 7.05
CA THR A 377 -35.86 -12.26 8.19
C THR A 377 -36.09 -10.83 7.71
N PRO A 378 -36.71 -9.95 8.52
CA PRO A 378 -36.83 -8.53 8.23
C PRO A 378 -35.51 -7.90 7.81
N GLY A 379 -34.42 -8.22 8.51
CA GLY A 379 -33.09 -7.70 8.18
C GLY A 379 -32.57 -8.14 6.81
N ARG A 380 -32.75 -9.42 6.46
CA ARG A 380 -32.39 -9.92 5.11
C ARG A 380 -33.23 -9.26 4.02
N MET A 381 -34.53 -8.99 4.26
CA MET A 381 -35.38 -8.28 3.31
C MET A 381 -34.92 -6.84 3.08
N LEU A 382 -34.54 -6.13 4.15
CA LEU A 382 -33.96 -4.78 4.04
C LEU A 382 -32.68 -4.80 3.22
N LEU A 383 -31.76 -5.73 3.49
CA LEU A 383 -30.53 -5.88 2.71
C LEU A 383 -30.82 -6.25 1.25
N GLY A 384 -31.77 -7.15 1.02
CA GLY A 384 -32.17 -7.56 -0.33
C GLY A 384 -32.80 -6.44 -1.16
N SER A 385 -33.38 -5.42 -0.51
CA SER A 385 -33.87 -4.23 -1.21
C SER A 385 -32.76 -3.37 -1.83
N LEU A 386 -31.53 -3.52 -1.32
CA LEU A 386 -30.34 -2.84 -1.85
C LEU A 386 -29.71 -3.58 -3.03
N LEU A 387 -30.06 -4.86 -3.25
CA LEU A 387 -29.49 -5.62 -4.37
C LEU A 387 -29.86 -4.96 -5.71
N PRO A 388 -28.93 -4.92 -6.67
CA PRO A 388 -29.24 -4.47 -8.01
C PRO A 388 -30.33 -5.34 -8.64
N LYS A 389 -31.21 -4.69 -9.38
CA LYS A 389 -32.33 -5.31 -10.09
C LYS A 389 -31.81 -6.13 -11.28
N ASN A 390 -31.42 -7.38 -11.04
CA ASN A 390 -30.86 -8.26 -12.05
C ASN A 390 -31.22 -9.72 -11.77
N VAL A 391 -31.51 -10.48 -12.83
CA VAL A 391 -31.82 -11.92 -12.81
C VAL A 391 -30.75 -12.72 -12.10
N LYS A 392 -29.48 -12.37 -12.33
CA LYS A 392 -28.32 -13.12 -11.82
C LYS A 392 -27.87 -12.66 -10.42
N ALA A 393 -28.59 -11.74 -9.80
CA ALA A 393 -28.44 -11.36 -8.39
C ALA A 393 -29.75 -11.64 -7.63
N PRO A 394 -30.17 -12.92 -7.51
CA PRO A 394 -31.42 -13.26 -6.82
C PRO A 394 -31.31 -12.97 -5.32
N PHE A 395 -32.46 -12.80 -4.67
CA PHE A 395 -32.55 -12.59 -3.23
C PHE A 395 -31.89 -13.72 -2.41
N ASP A 396 -31.85 -14.94 -2.95
CA ASP A 396 -31.20 -16.09 -2.32
C ASP A 396 -29.72 -15.86 -2.00
N LEU A 397 -29.07 -14.96 -2.73
CA LEU A 397 -27.67 -14.58 -2.50
C LEU A 397 -27.45 -13.95 -1.10
N VAL A 398 -28.45 -13.19 -0.63
CA VAL A 398 -28.46 -12.51 0.67
C VAL A 398 -29.36 -13.21 1.70
N ASN A 399 -30.19 -14.17 1.28
CA ASN A 399 -31.08 -14.91 2.19
C ASN A 399 -30.34 -16.01 3.00
N ARG A 400 -29.17 -15.68 3.54
CA ARG A 400 -28.32 -16.55 4.36
C ARG A 400 -27.54 -15.68 5.35
N LEU A 401 -26.92 -16.31 6.34
CA LEU A 401 -26.04 -15.60 7.27
C LEU A 401 -24.82 -15.07 6.51
N LEU A 402 -24.59 -13.77 6.54
CA LEU A 402 -23.50 -13.14 5.80
C LEU A 402 -22.29 -12.92 6.69
N ARG A 403 -21.28 -13.78 6.57
CA ARG A 403 -19.93 -13.53 7.08
C ARG A 403 -19.11 -12.82 6.00
N LYS A 404 -17.89 -12.41 6.35
CA LYS A 404 -16.97 -11.72 5.43
C LYS A 404 -16.82 -12.42 4.08
N THR A 405 -16.72 -13.74 4.08
CA THR A 405 -16.59 -14.57 2.87
C THR A 405 -17.81 -14.50 1.98
N GLU A 406 -19.01 -14.57 2.55
CA GLU A 406 -20.27 -14.54 1.83
C GLU A 406 -20.54 -13.14 1.27
N VAL A 407 -20.20 -12.07 2.01
CA VAL A 407 -20.25 -10.67 1.51
C VAL A 407 -19.34 -10.50 0.30
N GLN A 408 -18.12 -11.06 0.34
CA GLN A 408 -17.21 -11.03 -0.81
C GLN A 408 -17.80 -11.75 -2.03
N GLN A 409 -18.46 -12.90 -1.84
CA GLN A 409 -19.15 -13.62 -2.92
C GLN A 409 -20.33 -12.81 -3.49
N VAL A 410 -21.09 -12.13 -2.63
CA VAL A 410 -22.20 -11.27 -3.06
C VAL A 410 -21.68 -10.14 -3.96
N ILE A 411 -20.62 -9.45 -3.54
CA ILE A 411 -20.00 -8.36 -4.31
C ILE A 411 -19.42 -8.88 -5.64
N ASP A 412 -18.74 -10.03 -5.64
CA ASP A 412 -18.20 -10.64 -6.87
C ASP A 412 -19.32 -10.98 -7.87
N THR A 413 -20.43 -11.53 -7.39
CA THR A 413 -21.61 -11.86 -8.21
C THR A 413 -22.24 -10.59 -8.80
N VAL A 414 -22.44 -9.57 -7.97
CA VAL A 414 -22.98 -8.27 -8.40
C VAL A 414 -22.07 -7.63 -9.45
N TYR A 415 -20.75 -7.67 -9.27
CA TYR A 415 -19.79 -7.12 -10.21
C TYR A 415 -19.81 -7.81 -11.57
N ARG A 416 -19.81 -9.14 -11.59
CA ARG A 416 -19.79 -9.92 -12.83
C ARG A 416 -21.05 -9.76 -13.67
N TYR A 417 -22.20 -9.58 -13.04
CA TYR A 417 -23.49 -9.62 -13.74
C TYR A 417 -24.22 -8.28 -13.85
N CYS A 418 -23.99 -7.33 -12.94
CA CYS A 418 -24.63 -6.01 -12.94
C CYS A 418 -23.71 -4.89 -13.43
N GLY A 419 -22.41 -5.18 -13.59
CA GLY A 419 -21.41 -4.23 -14.02
C GLY A 419 -20.89 -3.33 -12.90
N GLN A 420 -19.92 -2.49 -13.27
CA GLN A 420 -19.11 -1.73 -12.33
C GLN A 420 -19.90 -0.65 -11.58
N LYS A 421 -20.74 0.12 -12.28
CA LYS A 421 -21.49 1.24 -11.67
C LYS A 421 -22.45 0.78 -10.59
N GLU A 422 -23.26 -0.24 -10.87
CA GLU A 422 -24.21 -0.81 -9.92
C GLU A 422 -23.49 -1.42 -8.72
N SER A 423 -22.31 -2.01 -8.94
CA SER A 423 -21.50 -2.58 -7.86
C SER A 423 -20.97 -1.53 -6.90
N VAL A 424 -20.51 -0.39 -7.41
CA VAL A 424 -20.05 0.73 -6.59
C VAL A 424 -21.21 1.28 -5.75
N ILE A 425 -22.38 1.49 -6.36
CA ILE A 425 -23.58 1.96 -5.65
C ILE A 425 -23.97 0.98 -4.54
N PHE A 426 -23.98 -0.31 -4.87
CA PHE A 426 -24.29 -1.38 -3.93
C PHE A 426 -23.31 -1.44 -2.75
N CYS A 427 -22.00 -1.30 -3.01
CA CYS A 427 -20.98 -1.27 -1.98
C CYS A 427 -21.12 -0.06 -1.04
N ASP A 428 -21.41 1.13 -1.57
CA ASP A 428 -21.65 2.33 -0.75
C ASP A 428 -22.91 2.18 0.13
N GLN A 429 -23.98 1.57 -0.42
CA GLN A 429 -25.21 1.30 0.33
C GLN A 429 -25.02 0.26 1.43
N ILE A 430 -24.32 -0.84 1.13
CA ILE A 430 -23.99 -1.89 2.11
C ILE A 430 -23.09 -1.35 3.22
N MET A 431 -22.11 -0.50 2.88
CA MET A 431 -21.28 0.16 3.89
C MET A 431 -22.15 0.98 4.85
N THR A 432 -23.05 1.81 4.30
CA THR A 432 -23.94 2.66 5.09
C THR A 432 -24.86 1.85 6.00
N MET A 433 -25.46 0.77 5.46
CA MET A 433 -26.29 -0.15 6.23
C MET A 433 -25.48 -0.86 7.33
N GLY A 434 -24.29 -1.37 7.00
CA GLY A 434 -23.40 -2.03 7.96
C GLY A 434 -23.03 -1.13 9.13
N PHE A 435 -22.66 0.13 8.89
CA PHE A 435 -22.37 1.08 9.96
C PHE A 435 -23.61 1.42 10.80
N THR A 436 -24.75 1.68 10.15
CA THR A 436 -25.99 2.06 10.84
C THR A 436 -26.47 0.94 11.76
N GLU A 437 -26.50 -0.29 11.25
CA GLU A 437 -27.00 -1.44 11.99
C GLU A 437 -26.01 -1.91 13.05
N SER A 438 -24.69 -1.82 12.79
CA SER A 438 -23.68 -2.06 13.84
C SER A 438 -23.80 -1.07 15.00
N PHE A 439 -24.09 0.20 14.71
CA PHE A 439 -24.30 1.22 15.74
C PHE A 439 -25.58 0.94 16.56
N LYS A 440 -26.69 0.63 15.88
CA LYS A 440 -27.97 0.29 16.54
C LYS A 440 -27.89 -0.98 17.39
N ALA A 441 -27.14 -1.99 16.92
CA ALA A 441 -26.97 -3.24 17.64
C ALA A 441 -26.26 -3.07 19.00
N GLY A 442 -25.48 -1.99 19.17
CA GLY A 442 -24.85 -1.68 20.46
C GLY A 442 -23.89 -2.78 20.96
N ILE A 443 -23.31 -3.55 20.04
CA ILE A 443 -22.46 -4.71 20.37
C ILE A 443 -21.23 -4.19 21.13
N SER A 444 -21.11 -4.63 22.37
CA SER A 444 -19.98 -4.36 23.27
C SER A 444 -19.37 -5.67 23.72
N PHE A 445 -18.11 -5.63 24.12
CA PHE A 445 -17.44 -6.77 24.75
C PHE A 445 -17.16 -6.46 26.22
N GLY A 446 -17.59 -7.35 27.10
CA GLY A 446 -17.32 -7.34 28.53
C GLY A 446 -16.33 -8.42 28.95
N LYS A 447 -15.95 -8.40 30.22
CA LYS A 447 -15.15 -9.48 30.82
C LYS A 447 -15.92 -10.81 30.81
N ASP A 448 -17.22 -10.75 31.08
CA ASP A 448 -18.07 -11.93 31.25
C ASP A 448 -18.38 -12.63 29.91
N ASP A 449 -18.18 -11.93 28.79
CA ASP A 449 -18.25 -12.53 27.44
C ASP A 449 -17.07 -13.49 27.18
N ILE A 450 -15.99 -13.42 27.96
CA ILE A 450 -14.86 -14.35 27.84
C ILE A 450 -15.15 -15.58 28.71
N LEU A 451 -15.92 -16.51 28.15
CA LEU A 451 -16.27 -17.76 28.79
C LEU A 451 -15.08 -18.72 28.82
N ILE A 452 -14.66 -19.11 30.03
CA ILE A 452 -13.65 -20.14 30.23
C ILE A 452 -14.37 -21.48 30.31
N PRO A 453 -14.04 -22.48 29.47
CA PRO A 453 -14.75 -23.75 29.47
C PRO A 453 -14.42 -24.57 30.73
N ASP A 454 -15.43 -25.20 31.31
CA ASP A 454 -15.30 -25.95 32.58
C ASP A 454 -14.34 -27.15 32.47
N ASN A 455 -14.28 -27.76 31.29
CA ASN A 455 -13.41 -28.91 31.01
C ASN A 455 -11.92 -28.53 30.82
N LYS A 456 -11.56 -27.24 30.83
CA LYS A 456 -10.18 -26.77 30.60
C LYS A 456 -9.16 -27.46 31.49
N TRP A 457 -9.43 -27.54 32.79
CA TRP A 457 -8.50 -28.15 33.74
C TRP A 457 -8.38 -29.66 33.57
N THR A 458 -9.43 -30.32 33.09
CA THR A 458 -9.40 -31.75 32.77
C THR A 458 -8.42 -32.02 31.62
N ILE A 459 -8.49 -31.23 30.55
CA ILE A 459 -7.60 -31.33 29.38
C ILE A 459 -6.15 -31.05 29.79
N VAL A 460 -5.92 -29.95 30.52
CA VAL A 460 -4.57 -29.54 30.96
C VAL A 460 -3.94 -30.57 31.89
N ASN A 461 -4.71 -31.14 32.82
CA ASN A 461 -4.19 -32.15 33.74
C ASN A 461 -3.86 -33.47 33.02
N ALA A 462 -4.67 -33.89 32.05
CA ALA A 462 -4.36 -35.07 31.23
C ALA A 462 -3.01 -34.93 30.50
N VAL A 463 -2.73 -33.76 29.93
CA VAL A 463 -1.43 -33.50 29.27
C VAL A 463 -0.28 -33.40 30.27
N ARG A 464 -0.51 -32.83 31.46
CA ARG A 464 0.52 -32.83 32.52
C ARG A 464 0.92 -34.25 32.92
N ASP A 465 -0.03 -35.18 32.97
CA ASP A 465 0.27 -36.57 33.30
C ASP A 465 1.00 -37.28 32.15
N GLN A 466 0.65 -37.02 30.89
CA GLN A 466 1.41 -37.50 29.72
C GLN A 466 2.87 -36.98 29.71
N VAL A 467 3.08 -35.71 30.10
CA VAL A 467 4.44 -35.14 30.16
C VAL A 467 5.27 -35.81 31.26
N LYS A 468 4.67 -36.16 32.41
CA LYS A 468 5.35 -36.94 33.46
C LYS A 468 5.75 -38.32 32.94
N GLU A 469 4.88 -38.99 32.17
CA GLU A 469 5.21 -40.27 31.54
C GLU A 469 6.39 -40.15 30.55
N PHE A 470 6.44 -39.10 29.74
CA PHE A 470 7.58 -38.85 28.84
C PHE A 470 8.87 -38.55 29.60
N GLU A 471 8.79 -37.85 30.73
CA GLU A 471 9.93 -37.61 31.60
C GLU A 471 10.44 -38.91 32.23
N GLN A 472 9.53 -39.80 32.64
CA GLN A 472 9.87 -41.12 33.15
C GLN A 472 10.50 -42.02 32.06
N GLN A 473 9.93 -42.06 30.85
CA GLN A 473 10.51 -42.78 29.70
C GLN A 473 11.92 -42.30 29.35
N TYR A 474 12.20 -41.00 29.52
CA TYR A 474 13.54 -40.45 29.33
C TYR A 474 14.51 -40.89 30.43
N MET A 475 14.07 -40.90 31.70
CA MET A 475 14.86 -41.41 32.82
C MET A 475 15.18 -42.90 32.68
N ASP A 476 14.23 -43.68 32.16
CA ASP A 476 14.38 -45.11 31.88
C ASP A 476 15.22 -45.40 30.61
N GLY A 477 15.64 -44.36 29.88
CA GLY A 477 16.48 -44.46 28.68
C GLY A 477 15.74 -44.95 27.43
N LEU A 478 14.41 -44.96 27.42
CA LEU A 478 13.57 -45.42 26.30
C LEU A 478 13.48 -44.39 25.16
N ILE A 479 13.69 -43.11 25.46
CA ILE A 479 13.63 -42.01 24.48
C ILE A 479 14.82 -41.07 24.62
N THR A 480 15.20 -40.40 23.53
CA THR A 480 16.25 -39.38 23.54
C THR A 480 15.72 -38.02 24.02
N GLN A 481 16.62 -37.12 24.41
CA GLN A 481 16.26 -35.76 24.83
C GLN A 481 15.53 -34.98 23.72
N GLY A 482 15.92 -35.16 22.45
CA GLY A 482 15.29 -34.54 21.30
C GLY A 482 13.87 -35.06 21.05
N GLU A 483 13.67 -36.37 21.15
CA GLU A 483 12.33 -36.98 21.04
C GLU A 483 11.41 -36.57 22.18
N LYS A 484 11.93 -36.48 23.42
CA LYS A 484 11.17 -35.95 24.56
C LYS A 484 10.69 -34.52 24.27
N TYR A 485 11.58 -33.65 23.82
CA TYR A 485 11.22 -32.26 23.51
C TYR A 485 10.09 -32.19 22.47
N ASN A 486 10.23 -32.93 21.37
CA ASN A 486 9.21 -32.95 20.32
C ASN A 486 7.87 -33.50 20.83
N LYS A 487 7.87 -34.61 21.58
CA LYS A 487 6.63 -35.19 22.15
C LYS A 487 5.93 -34.25 23.13
N VAL A 488 6.69 -33.54 23.97
CA VAL A 488 6.15 -32.56 24.92
C VAL A 488 5.56 -31.36 24.18
N VAL A 489 6.25 -30.86 23.15
CA VAL A 489 5.74 -29.76 22.30
C VAL A 489 4.46 -30.18 21.60
N ASP A 490 4.40 -31.37 21.00
CA ASP A 490 3.21 -31.89 20.33
C ASP A 490 2.03 -32.05 21.29
N ALA A 491 2.26 -32.57 22.51
CA ALA A 491 1.20 -32.76 23.50
C ALA A 491 0.63 -31.41 23.99
N TRP A 492 1.48 -30.40 24.22
CA TRP A 492 1.02 -29.06 24.56
C TRP A 492 0.36 -28.32 23.40
N SER A 493 0.80 -28.56 22.16
CA SER A 493 0.13 -28.01 20.97
C SER A 493 -1.30 -28.55 20.86
N LYS A 494 -1.48 -29.87 20.97
CA LYS A 494 -2.81 -30.51 20.97
C LYS A 494 -3.69 -30.02 22.11
N CYS A 495 -3.12 -29.91 23.32
CA CYS A 495 -3.84 -29.35 24.48
C CYS A 495 -4.36 -27.93 24.21
N SER A 496 -3.55 -27.09 23.55
CA SER A 496 -3.96 -25.73 23.18
C SER A 496 -5.12 -25.75 22.19
N ASP A 497 -5.07 -26.63 21.18
CA ASP A 497 -6.13 -26.77 20.17
C ASP A 497 -7.44 -27.29 20.81
N ASP A 498 -7.36 -28.33 21.66
CA ASP A 498 -8.52 -28.92 22.35
C ASP A 498 -9.19 -27.91 23.30
N VAL A 499 -8.41 -27.09 24.01
CA VAL A 499 -8.95 -26.03 24.89
C VAL A 499 -9.58 -24.91 24.07
N ALA A 500 -9.01 -24.55 22.92
CA ALA A 500 -9.59 -23.55 22.03
C ALA A 500 -10.92 -24.03 21.42
N GLU A 501 -10.99 -25.29 20.99
CA GLU A 501 -12.23 -25.91 20.48
C GLU A 501 -13.32 -25.95 21.58
N ALA A 502 -12.96 -26.35 22.80
CA ALA A 502 -13.89 -26.36 23.93
C ALA A 502 -14.40 -24.95 24.28
N MET A 503 -13.53 -23.93 24.22
CA MET A 503 -13.90 -22.54 24.44
C MET A 503 -14.88 -22.04 23.36
N MET A 504 -14.57 -22.29 22.08
CA MET A 504 -15.44 -21.91 20.96
C MET A 504 -16.79 -22.61 21.03
N GLY A 505 -16.82 -23.90 21.37
CA GLY A 505 -18.06 -24.65 21.56
C GLY A 505 -18.93 -24.12 22.69
N ALA A 506 -18.32 -23.69 23.80
CA ALA A 506 -19.03 -23.06 24.91
C ALA A 506 -19.58 -21.68 24.55
N MET A 507 -18.82 -20.88 23.79
CA MET A 507 -19.24 -19.54 23.35
C MET A 507 -20.29 -19.56 22.23
N SER A 508 -20.35 -20.64 21.43
CA SER A 508 -21.32 -20.81 20.35
C SER A 508 -22.64 -21.44 20.78
N ALA A 509 -22.77 -21.87 22.04
CA ALA A 509 -23.96 -22.56 22.51
C ALA A 509 -25.18 -21.63 22.51
N ASP A 510 -26.28 -22.09 21.93
CA ASP A 510 -27.55 -21.35 21.93
C ASP A 510 -28.14 -21.33 23.35
N HIS A 511 -28.19 -20.14 23.95
CA HIS A 511 -28.87 -19.93 25.21
C HIS A 511 -30.34 -19.56 24.93
N ILE A 512 -31.27 -20.37 25.44
CA ILE A 512 -32.70 -20.05 25.38
C ILE A 512 -33.03 -19.18 26.60
N GLY A 513 -33.64 -18.02 26.37
CA GLY A 513 -34.10 -17.11 27.40
C GLY A 513 -35.28 -17.65 28.19
N ASP A 514 -35.58 -17.02 29.33
CA ASP A 514 -36.74 -17.37 30.17
C ASP A 514 -38.09 -17.21 29.43
N ASP A 515 -38.10 -16.47 28.32
CA ASP A 515 -39.22 -16.24 27.42
C ASP A 515 -39.35 -17.30 26.30
N GLY A 516 -38.46 -18.28 26.24
CA GLY A 516 -38.42 -19.33 25.22
C GLY A 516 -37.83 -18.88 23.87
N ALA A 517 -37.28 -17.67 23.79
CA ALA A 517 -36.58 -17.16 22.61
C ALA A 517 -35.07 -17.46 22.67
N GLU A 518 -34.45 -17.65 21.51
CA GLU A 518 -32.98 -17.73 21.42
C GLU A 518 -32.37 -16.36 21.79
N MET A 519 -31.51 -16.35 22.81
CA MET A 519 -30.77 -15.15 23.22
C MET A 519 -29.79 -14.70 22.13
N GLU A 520 -29.30 -13.47 22.29
CA GLU A 520 -28.23 -12.98 21.44
C GLU A 520 -26.96 -13.83 21.65
N PRO A 521 -26.28 -14.25 20.57
CA PRO A 521 -24.99 -14.91 20.71
C PRO A 521 -23.99 -13.98 21.37
N ASN A 522 -23.02 -14.56 22.04
CA ASN A 522 -21.93 -13.84 22.67
C ASN A 522 -21.22 -12.89 21.68
N SER A 523 -21.00 -11.64 22.09
CA SER A 523 -20.34 -10.61 21.28
C SER A 523 -18.96 -11.03 20.75
N VAL A 524 -18.15 -11.70 21.57
CA VAL A 524 -16.81 -12.19 21.19
C VAL A 524 -16.92 -13.26 20.11
N TYR A 525 -17.88 -14.19 20.27
CA TYR A 525 -18.18 -15.20 19.27
C TYR A 525 -18.65 -14.56 17.96
N MET A 526 -19.54 -13.57 18.02
CA MET A 526 -20.02 -12.86 16.84
C MET A 526 -18.89 -12.16 16.09
N MET A 527 -17.96 -11.50 16.78
CA MET A 527 -16.81 -10.84 16.15
C MET A 527 -15.91 -11.83 15.41
N ALA A 528 -15.61 -12.98 16.04
CA ALA A 528 -14.77 -14.02 15.45
C ALA A 528 -15.48 -14.78 14.31
N HIS A 529 -16.72 -15.24 14.53
CA HIS A 529 -17.48 -16.04 13.57
C HIS A 529 -17.90 -15.23 12.33
N SER A 530 -18.20 -13.94 12.47
CA SER A 530 -18.48 -13.06 11.33
C SER A 530 -17.26 -12.83 10.43
N GLY A 531 -16.05 -13.08 10.93
CA GLY A 531 -14.79 -12.73 10.27
C GLY A 531 -14.54 -11.22 10.22
N ALA A 532 -15.27 -10.43 11.02
CA ALA A 532 -15.07 -8.99 11.16
C ALA A 532 -13.71 -8.69 11.79
N ARG A 533 -13.44 -9.31 12.95
CA ARG A 533 -12.17 -9.17 13.68
C ARG A 533 -12.00 -10.32 14.67
N GLY A 534 -10.79 -10.87 14.73
CA GLY A 534 -10.46 -12.05 15.55
C GLY A 534 -10.48 -13.35 14.73
N SER A 535 -9.76 -14.34 15.22
CA SER A 535 -9.78 -15.72 14.72
C SER A 535 -10.05 -16.67 15.89
N PRO A 536 -10.62 -17.86 15.64
CA PRO A 536 -10.76 -18.91 16.63
C PRO A 536 -9.41 -19.27 17.30
#